data_AF-A0A1B7WI41-F1
#
_entry.id   AF-A0A1B7WI41-F1
#
_cell.length_a   1.000
_cell.length_b   1.000
_cell.length_c   1.000
_cell.angle_alpha   90.00
_cell.angle_beta   90.00
_cell.angle_gamma   90.00
#
_symmetry.space_group_name_H-M   'P 1'
#
loop_
_entity.id
_entity.type
_entity.pdbx_description
1 polymer ?
#
loop_
_entity_poly.entity_id
_entity_poly.type
_entity_poly.pdbx_seq_one_letter_code
_entity_poly.pdbx_strand_id
1 'polypeptide(L)'
;MGEVLAHSNFNLIAQRPSSSLMNWVADAVFANQTKTVRLSTPTFCLLNTGGIRNTLNIGDITLGDMFKLMPFDIEIVWVQFPAEVLPEIERAILKSGALCWRAQALAQKRRGDWPLSTKLSAEEACSFNRYNVVTR
;
A
#
# COMPACT_ATOMS: atom_id res chain seq x y z
N MET A 1 15.84 17.40 -12.60
CA MET A 1 14.70 16.45 -12.52
C MET A 1 14.84 15.23 -13.46
N GLY A 2 15.79 15.18 -14.39
CA GLY A 2 16.00 14.01 -15.27
C GLY A 2 16.88 12.91 -14.66
N GLU A 3 17.07 12.91 -13.35
CA GLU A 3 17.78 11.82 -12.67
C GLU A 3 16.93 10.56 -12.76
N VAL A 4 17.50 9.49 -13.31
CA VAL A 4 16.85 8.20 -13.45
C VAL A 4 16.96 7.45 -12.12
N LEU A 5 15.81 7.15 -11.52
CA LEU A 5 15.73 6.44 -10.24
C LEU A 5 15.53 4.93 -10.43
N ALA A 6 14.81 4.55 -11.48
CA ALA A 6 14.46 3.18 -11.78
C ALA A 6 14.13 2.99 -13.26
N HIS A 7 13.99 1.74 -13.68
CA HIS A 7 13.52 1.37 -15.02
C HIS A 7 12.33 0.41 -14.88
N SER A 8 11.29 0.60 -15.69
CA SER A 8 10.13 -0.29 -15.73
C SER A 8 10.00 -0.94 -17.10
N ASN A 9 9.78 -2.26 -17.11
CA ASN A 9 9.52 -3.03 -18.34
C ASN A 9 8.04 -3.00 -18.78
N PHE A 10 7.17 -2.38 -17.99
CA PHE A 10 5.73 -2.32 -18.23
C PHE A 10 5.15 -0.97 -17.84
N ASN A 11 3.99 -0.61 -18.39
CA ASN A 11 3.25 0.57 -17.94
C ASN A 11 2.59 0.28 -16.59
N LEU A 12 2.87 1.11 -15.59
CA LEU A 12 2.20 1.12 -14.31
C LEU A 12 1.07 2.15 -14.38
N ILE A 13 -0.16 1.65 -14.48
CA ILE A 13 -1.37 2.48 -14.66
C ILE A 13 -2.22 2.37 -13.39
N ALA A 14 -2.75 3.49 -12.90
CA ALA A 14 -3.71 3.49 -11.81
C ALA A 14 -5.10 3.06 -12.31
N GLN A 15 -5.64 1.97 -11.76
CA GLN A 15 -6.98 1.44 -12.06
C GLN A 15 -7.68 1.01 -10.78
N ARG A 16 -9.00 1.24 -10.72
CA ARG A 16 -9.84 0.85 -9.58
C ARG A 16 -10.38 -0.57 -9.78
N PRO A 17 -10.55 -1.37 -8.70
CA PRO A 17 -10.27 -1.04 -7.30
C PRO A 17 -8.79 -1.23 -6.90
N SER A 18 -7.99 -1.91 -7.72
CA SER A 18 -6.56 -2.15 -7.49
C SER A 18 -5.82 -2.20 -8.83
N SER A 19 -4.55 -1.82 -8.82
CA SER A 19 -3.68 -1.83 -10.00
C SER A 19 -2.21 -2.01 -9.63
N SER A 20 -1.37 -2.33 -10.61
CA SER A 20 0.08 -2.49 -10.42
C SER A 20 0.71 -1.24 -9.80
N LEU A 21 0.36 -0.05 -10.30
CA LEU A 21 0.86 1.22 -9.77
C LEU A 21 0.42 1.45 -8.33
N MET A 22 -0.88 1.28 -8.06
CA MET A 22 -1.43 1.48 -6.71
C MET A 22 -0.81 0.54 -5.68
N ASN A 23 -0.60 -0.72 -6.06
CA ASN A 23 0.02 -1.72 -5.21
C ASN A 23 1.50 -1.39 -4.96
N TRP A 24 2.23 -0.98 -6.00
CA TRP A 24 3.63 -0.58 -5.88
C TRP A 24 3.82 0.65 -4.98
N VAL A 25 2.96 1.67 -5.11
CA VAL A 25 3.02 2.86 -4.24
C VAL A 25 2.75 2.48 -2.78
N ALA A 26 1.74 1.63 -2.54
CA ALA A 26 1.43 1.15 -1.19
C ALA A 26 2.62 0.39 -0.57
N ASP A 27 3.32 -0.42 -1.36
CA ASP A 27 4.54 -1.13 -0.93
C ASP A 27 5.70 -0.19 -0.65
N ALA A 28 5.94 0.79 -1.52
CA ALA A 28 7.02 1.74 -1.35
C ALA A 28 6.85 2.53 -0.05
N VAL A 29 5.62 2.97 0.24
CA VAL A 29 5.27 3.63 1.50
C VAL A 29 5.44 2.67 2.68
N PHE A 30 4.89 1.47 2.61
CA PHE A 30 4.98 0.49 3.68
C PHE A 30 6.45 0.14 4.00
N ALA A 31 7.26 -0.16 2.98
CA ALA A 31 8.66 -0.50 3.13
C ALA A 31 9.48 0.68 3.70
N ASN A 32 9.18 1.90 3.28
CA ASN A 32 9.81 3.10 3.83
C ASN A 32 9.50 3.26 5.34
N GLN A 33 8.23 3.12 5.71
CA GLN A 33 7.76 3.33 7.07
C GLN A 33 8.18 2.22 8.03
N THR A 34 8.35 0.99 7.53
CA THR A 34 8.67 -0.18 8.37
C THR A 34 10.15 -0.51 8.40
N LYS A 35 10.99 0.19 7.62
CA LYS A 35 12.43 -0.09 7.49
C LYS A 35 13.19 -0.16 8.81
N THR A 36 12.80 0.67 9.78
CA THR A 36 13.44 0.79 11.10
C THR A 36 12.57 0.30 12.25
N VAL A 37 11.34 -0.15 11.95
CA VAL A 37 10.34 -0.50 12.96
C VAL A 37 10.22 -2.00 13.05
N ARG A 38 10.43 -2.55 14.25
CA ARG A 38 10.10 -3.95 14.52
C ARG A 38 8.59 -4.07 14.70
N LEU A 39 7.92 -4.52 13.65
CA LEU A 39 6.49 -4.80 13.67
C LEU A 39 6.17 -5.95 14.63
N SER A 40 5.37 -5.67 15.65
CA SER A 40 4.85 -6.63 16.64
C SER A 40 3.36 -6.91 16.48
N THR A 41 2.69 -6.17 15.61
CA THR A 41 1.26 -6.29 15.31
C THR A 41 1.07 -6.31 13.79
N PRO A 42 0.00 -6.96 13.28
CA PRO A 42 -0.36 -6.87 11.88
C PRO A 42 -0.44 -5.41 11.44
N THR A 43 0.18 -5.08 10.31
CA THR A 43 0.23 -3.72 9.79
C THR A 43 -0.04 -3.76 8.30
N PHE A 44 -0.84 -2.82 7.79
CA PHE A 44 -1.06 -2.66 6.35
C PHE A 44 -1.02 -1.21 5.93
N CYS A 45 -0.91 -0.97 4.63
CA CYS A 45 -0.90 0.35 4.04
C CYS A 45 -2.24 0.59 3.31
N LEU A 46 -2.87 1.73 3.59
CA LEU A 46 -4.10 2.19 2.97
C LEU A 46 -3.83 3.55 2.31
N LEU A 47 -4.00 3.64 1.00
CA LEU A 47 -3.80 4.87 0.26
C LEU A 47 -5.04 5.19 -0.56
N ASN A 48 -5.34 6.49 -0.67
CA ASN A 48 -6.38 6.96 -1.57
C ASN A 48 -5.89 6.95 -3.02
N THR A 49 -6.65 6.32 -3.90
CA THR A 49 -6.39 6.28 -5.36
C THR A 49 -6.37 7.67 -5.99
N GLY A 50 -7.24 8.59 -5.54
CA GLY A 50 -7.25 9.98 -6.00
C GLY A 50 -5.96 10.73 -5.70
N GLY A 51 -5.17 10.17 -4.78
CA GLY A 51 -3.84 10.64 -4.47
C GLY A 51 -2.77 10.39 -5.52
N ILE A 52 -2.99 9.42 -6.39
CA ILE A 52 -2.08 9.00 -7.47
C ILE A 52 -2.58 9.68 -8.74
N ARG A 53 -1.78 10.60 -9.29
CA ARG A 53 -2.21 11.57 -10.31
C ARG A 53 -1.65 11.32 -11.70
N ASN A 54 -0.71 10.40 -11.83
CA ASN A 54 -0.07 10.09 -13.10
C ASN A 54 0.18 8.59 -13.25
N THR A 55 0.50 8.15 -14.46
CA THR A 55 1.00 6.81 -14.75
C THR A 55 2.53 6.82 -14.78
N LEU A 56 3.16 5.66 -14.56
CA LEU A 56 4.58 5.47 -14.87
C LEU A 56 4.67 4.61 -16.11
N ASN A 57 5.22 5.18 -17.18
CA ASN A 57 5.32 4.47 -18.45
C ASN A 57 6.50 3.49 -18.43
N ILE A 58 6.52 2.59 -19.41
CA ILE A 58 7.68 1.77 -19.71
C ILE A 58 8.91 2.65 -20.00
N GLY A 59 10.08 2.21 -19.55
CA GLY A 59 11.34 2.92 -19.70
C GLY A 59 11.85 3.51 -18.39
N ASP A 60 12.66 4.55 -18.50
CA ASP A 60 13.29 5.21 -17.37
C ASP A 60 12.28 6.01 -16.56
N ILE A 61 12.25 5.77 -15.26
CA ILE A 61 11.46 6.51 -14.29
C ILE A 61 12.36 7.55 -13.66
N THR A 62 12.04 8.82 -13.88
CA THR A 62 12.83 9.94 -13.36
C THR A 62 12.30 10.48 -12.04
N LEU A 63 13.12 11.24 -11.33
CA LEU A 63 12.69 11.99 -10.15
C LEU A 63 11.51 12.93 -10.48
N GLY A 64 11.51 13.53 -11.67
CA GLY A 64 10.39 14.36 -12.13
C GLY A 64 9.07 13.58 -12.26
N ASP A 65 9.13 12.30 -12.62
CA ASP A 65 7.94 11.46 -12.74
C ASP A 65 7.36 11.09 -11.38
N MET A 66 8.21 10.94 -10.35
CA MET A 66 7.76 10.75 -8.96
C MET A 66 7.02 11.98 -8.43
N PHE A 67 7.53 13.19 -8.70
CA PHE A 67 6.83 14.42 -8.32
C PHE A 67 5.50 14.60 -9.06
N LYS A 68 5.37 14.11 -10.30
CA LYS A 68 4.08 14.12 -11.02
C LYS A 68 3.12 13.05 -10.51
N LEU A 69 3.65 11.91 -10.07
CA LEU A 69 2.86 10.77 -9.59
C LEU A 69 2.08 11.11 -8.32
N MET A 70 2.77 11.68 -7.33
CA MET A 70 2.18 12.15 -6.07
C MET A 70 2.57 13.61 -5.85
N PRO A 71 1.89 14.56 -6.53
CA PRO A 71 2.29 15.97 -6.56
C PRO A 71 1.91 16.77 -5.32
N PHE A 72 1.25 16.12 -4.35
CA PHE A 72 0.81 16.77 -3.13
C PHE A 72 1.80 16.48 -2.02
N ASP A 73 2.08 17.50 -1.22
CA ASP A 73 2.78 17.32 0.04
C ASP A 73 1.82 16.65 1.02
N ILE A 74 2.08 15.39 1.32
CA ILE A 74 1.20 14.53 2.10
C ILE A 74 1.99 13.98 3.27
N GLU A 75 1.40 14.05 4.45
CA GLU A 75 1.92 13.40 5.63
C GLU A 75 1.47 11.93 5.69
N ILE A 76 2.42 11.05 6.00
CA ILE A 76 2.15 9.63 6.22
C ILE A 76 1.94 9.42 7.71
N VAL A 77 0.80 8.86 8.10
CA VAL A 77 0.45 8.66 9.52
C VAL A 77 0.22 7.18 9.84
N TRP A 78 0.53 6.81 11.08
CA TRP A 78 0.26 5.49 11.62
C TRP A 78 -0.94 5.54 12.55
N VAL A 79 -1.93 4.70 12.31
CA VAL A 79 -3.15 4.63 13.12
C VAL A 79 -3.36 3.20 13.60
N GLN A 80 -3.63 3.02 14.89
CA GLN A 80 -3.97 1.72 15.45
C GLN A 80 -5.48 1.58 15.57
N PHE A 81 -6.03 0.49 15.05
CA PHE A 81 -7.46 0.18 15.11
C PHE A 81 -7.73 -1.16 15.82
N PRO A 82 -8.90 -1.30 16.46
CA PRO A 82 -9.42 -2.61 16.88
C PRO A 82 -9.78 -3.46 15.66
N ALA A 83 -9.50 -4.76 15.72
CA ALA A 83 -9.72 -5.67 14.58
C ALA A 83 -11.19 -5.78 14.12
N GLU A 84 -12.15 -5.53 15.01
CA GLU A 84 -13.58 -5.51 14.68
C GLU A 84 -13.98 -4.49 13.61
N VAL A 85 -13.14 -3.47 13.36
CA VAL A 85 -13.39 -2.41 12.35
C VAL A 85 -12.99 -2.86 10.93
N LEU A 86 -12.19 -3.93 10.80
CA LEU A 86 -11.70 -4.39 9.48
C LEU A 86 -12.80 -4.72 8.47
N PRO A 87 -13.90 -5.42 8.84
CA PRO A 87 -14.97 -5.69 7.90
C PRO A 87 -15.68 -4.43 7.41
N GLU A 88 -15.64 -3.34 8.17
CA GLU A 88 -16.18 -2.03 7.74
C GLU A 88 -15.24 -1.35 6.75
N ILE A 89 -13.93 -1.37 7.02
CA ILE A 89 -12.91 -0.85 6.10
C ILE A 89 -12.94 -1.59 4.77
N GLU A 90 -13.01 -2.93 4.79
CA GLU A 90 -13.12 -3.75 3.58
C GLU A 90 -14.37 -3.39 2.78
N ARG A 91 -15.52 -3.25 3.45
CA ARG A 91 -16.78 -2.83 2.80
C ARG A 91 -16.66 -1.44 2.18
N ALA A 92 -16.02 -0.49 2.86
CA ALA A 92 -15.81 0.86 2.34
C ALA A 92 -14.92 0.88 1.10
N ILE A 93 -13.88 0.05 1.08
CA ILE A 93 -12.98 -0.12 -0.07
C ILE A 93 -13.73 -0.72 -1.25
N LEU A 94 -14.47 -1.81 -1.04
CA LEU A 94 -15.23 -2.49 -2.10
C LEU A 94 -16.33 -1.59 -2.68
N LYS A 95 -16.99 -0.78 -1.84
CA LYS A 95 -18.05 0.13 -2.27
C LYS A 95 -17.52 1.34 -3.04
N SER A 96 -16.42 1.93 -2.61
CA SER A 96 -15.89 3.17 -3.20
C SER A 96 -14.97 2.92 -4.39
N GLY A 97 -14.18 1.83 -4.37
CA GLY A 97 -13.05 1.61 -5.27
C GLY A 97 -11.99 2.72 -5.20
N ALA A 98 -12.12 3.66 -4.27
CA ALA A 98 -11.33 4.89 -4.19
C ALA A 98 -10.10 4.73 -3.27
N LEU A 99 -9.97 3.57 -2.63
CA LEU A 99 -8.89 3.22 -1.72
C LEU A 99 -8.15 2.02 -2.31
N CYS A 100 -6.84 2.14 -2.52
CA CYS A 100 -5.98 0.97 -2.59
C CYS A 100 -5.55 0.60 -1.18
N TRP A 101 -5.56 -0.70 -0.91
CA TRP A 101 -4.94 -1.23 0.28
C TRP A 101 -4.05 -2.39 -0.12
N ARG A 102 -2.88 -2.45 0.51
CA ARG A 102 -2.01 -3.61 0.45
C ARG A 102 -1.61 -3.94 1.87
N ALA A 103 -2.03 -5.12 2.30
CA ALA A 103 -1.59 -5.68 3.55
C ALA A 103 -0.35 -6.53 3.31
N GLN A 104 0.80 -6.03 3.77
CA GLN A 104 1.90 -6.92 4.10
C GLN A 104 1.75 -7.30 5.56
N ALA A 105 0.92 -8.31 5.80
CA ALA A 105 0.90 -8.96 7.08
C ALA A 105 2.27 -9.60 7.30
N LEU A 106 3.02 -9.13 8.30
CA LEU A 106 4.04 -9.97 8.92
C LEU A 106 3.31 -11.11 9.61
N ALA A 107 3.01 -12.16 8.85
CA ALA A 107 2.90 -13.49 9.41
C ALA A 107 4.30 -13.83 9.92
N GLN A 108 4.59 -13.44 11.17
CA GLN A 108 5.81 -13.87 11.83
C GLN A 108 5.64 -15.36 12.14
N LYS A 109 6.02 -16.17 11.13
CA LYS A 109 6.58 -17.52 11.25
C LYS A 109 5.63 -18.60 11.80
N ARG A 110 4.82 -19.20 10.92
CA ARG A 110 4.61 -20.66 10.89
C ARG A 110 4.47 -21.16 9.45
N ARG A 111 5.60 -21.60 8.88
CA ARG A 111 5.76 -22.38 7.63
C ARG A 111 5.25 -21.75 6.33
N GLY A 112 6.19 -21.56 5.39
CA GLY A 112 5.92 -21.53 3.95
C GLY A 112 5.91 -20.13 3.36
N ASP A 113 6.61 -19.97 2.24
CA ASP A 113 6.59 -18.80 1.37
C ASP A 113 5.19 -18.22 1.21
N TRP A 114 5.04 -16.94 1.54
CA TRP A 114 3.86 -16.19 1.17
C TRP A 114 4.21 -15.31 -0.02
N PRO A 115 3.47 -15.39 -1.14
CA PRO A 115 3.74 -14.54 -2.28
C PRO A 115 3.52 -13.08 -1.87
N LEU A 116 4.34 -12.18 -2.43
CA LEU A 116 4.28 -10.73 -2.22
C LEU A 116 2.86 -10.14 -2.44
N SER A 117 1.92 -10.88 -3.02
CA SER A 117 0.60 -10.44 -3.47
C SER A 117 -0.59 -10.80 -2.57
N THR A 118 -0.41 -11.44 -1.43
CA THR A 118 -1.59 -11.97 -0.75
C THR A 118 -2.35 -10.89 0.03
N LYS A 119 -3.66 -10.87 -0.18
CA LYS A 119 -4.60 -10.07 0.58
C LYS A 119 -4.70 -10.67 1.98
N LEU A 120 -4.44 -9.89 3.02
CA LEU A 120 -4.81 -10.27 4.38
C LEU A 120 -6.34 -10.32 4.41
N SER A 121 -6.94 -11.49 4.58
CA SER A 121 -8.40 -11.55 4.72
C SER A 121 -8.80 -10.91 6.05
N ALA A 122 -9.99 -10.30 6.12
CA ALA A 122 -10.52 -9.76 7.37
C ALA A 122 -10.55 -10.83 8.48
N GLU A 123 -10.71 -12.10 8.11
CA GLU A 123 -10.73 -13.26 9.01
C GLU A 123 -9.35 -13.53 9.64
N GLU A 124 -8.25 -13.44 8.88
CA GLU A 124 -6.89 -13.63 9.39
C GLU A 124 -6.48 -12.51 10.36
N ALA A 125 -6.94 -11.30 10.08
CA ALA A 125 -6.64 -10.12 10.87
C ALA A 125 -7.45 -10.04 12.18
N CYS A 126 -8.69 -10.56 12.18
CA CYS A 126 -9.53 -10.71 13.37
C CYS A 126 -8.93 -11.63 14.45
N SER A 127 -7.95 -12.47 14.11
CA SER A 127 -7.21 -13.27 15.11
C SER A 127 -6.33 -12.43 16.05
N PHE A 128 -6.12 -11.16 15.72
CA PHE A 128 -5.40 -10.18 16.53
C PHE A 128 -6.37 -9.15 17.11
N ASN A 129 -6.15 -8.69 18.35
CA ASN A 129 -7.03 -7.66 18.94
C ASN A 129 -6.85 -6.27 18.31
N ARG A 130 -5.69 -5.99 17.72
CA ARG A 130 -5.33 -4.67 17.17
C ARG A 130 -4.41 -4.81 15.96
N TYR A 131 -4.50 -3.84 15.04
CA TYR A 131 -3.62 -3.70 13.87
C TYR A 131 -3.26 -2.24 13.65
N ASN A 132 -2.19 -2.00 12.90
CA ASN A 132 -1.77 -0.66 12.49
C ASN A 132 -2.04 -0.43 11.00
N VAL A 133 -2.39 0.80 10.66
CA VAL A 133 -2.59 1.25 9.29
C VAL A 133 -1.66 2.41 9.04
N VAL A 134 -0.87 2.30 7.99
CA VAL A 134 -0.15 3.42 7.40
C VAL A 134 -1.10 4.05 6.39
N THR A 135 -1.56 5.26 6.66
CA THR A 135 -2.49 5.96 5.78
C THR A 135 -1.96 7.30 5.29
N ARG A 136 -2.51 7.69 4.14
CA ARG A 136 -2.63 9.07 3.69
C ARG A 136 -3.93 9.68 4.19
#